data_AF-A0A7V8XH80-F1
#
_entry.id   AF-A0A7V8XH80-F1
#
_cell.length_a   1.000
_cell.length_b   1.000
_cell.length_c   1.000
_cell.angle_alpha   90.00
_cell.angle_beta   90.00
_cell.angle_gamma   90.00
#
_symmetry.space_group_name_H-M   'P 1'
#
loop_
_entity.id
_entity.type
_entity.pdbx_description
1 polymer ?
#
loop_
_entity_poly.entity_id
_entity_poly.type
_entity_poly.pdbx_seq_one_letter_code
_entity_poly.pdbx_strand_id
1 'polypeptide(L)'
;IAAVVGHCYPPRGGRGGKGVATSAGQLLATLPAFAPFEAVVGVTTGALVRPGRPGRRALATTVVACAAWIGGSIVWWRRRLPNGWGVEPTGALPLASVASSAVVMSRFWHSIRDGLPDDYAPEA
;
A
#
# COMPACT_ATOMS: atom_id res chain seq x y z
N ILE A 1 -10.03 0.98 -4.05
CA ILE A 1 -10.49 0.70 -2.67
C ILE A 1 -11.23 -0.64 -2.58
N ALA A 2 -12.35 -0.84 -3.27
CA ALA A 2 -13.14 -2.08 -3.18
C ALA A 2 -12.32 -3.36 -3.43
N ALA A 3 -11.43 -3.36 -4.43
CA ALA A 3 -10.53 -4.49 -4.68
C ALA A 3 -9.58 -4.77 -3.50
N VAL A 4 -9.00 -3.73 -2.90
CA VAL A 4 -8.12 -3.85 -1.71
C VAL A 4 -8.91 -4.44 -0.55
N VAL A 5 -10.12 -3.92 -0.29
CA VAL A 5 -11.01 -4.43 0.77
C VAL A 5 -11.37 -5.89 0.52
N GLY A 6 -11.81 -6.24 -0.70
CA GLY A 6 -12.20 -7.62 -1.02
C GLY A 6 -11.05 -8.62 -0.95
N HIS A 7 -9.81 -8.19 -1.23
CA HIS A 7 -8.62 -9.02 -1.05
C HIS A 7 -8.25 -9.19 0.44
N CYS A 8 -8.35 -8.11 1.23
CA CYS A 8 -8.06 -8.12 2.67
C CYS A 8 -9.14 -8.81 3.50
N TYR A 9 -10.40 -8.76 3.05
CA TYR A 9 -11.60 -9.25 3.71
C TYR A 9 -12.49 -9.99 2.70
N PRO A 10 -12.11 -11.21 2.27
CA PRO A 10 -12.84 -11.94 1.27
C PRO A 10 -14.22 -12.39 1.81
N PRO A 11 -15.30 -12.23 1.02
CA PRO A 11 -16.66 -12.50 1.48
C PRO A 11 -16.97 -13.99 1.70
N ARG A 12 -16.13 -14.90 1.21
CA ARG A 12 -16.34 -16.36 1.30
C ARG A 12 -15.54 -17.04 2.42
N GLY A 13 -15.18 -16.30 3.49
CA GLY A 13 -14.71 -16.90 4.76
C GLY A 13 -13.22 -17.24 4.86
N GLY A 14 -12.35 -16.65 4.03
CA GLY A 14 -10.89 -16.83 4.13
C GLY A 14 -10.21 -15.74 4.98
N ARG A 15 -8.98 -16.00 5.47
CA ARG A 15 -8.23 -15.01 6.28
C ARG A 15 -7.86 -13.76 5.50
N GLY A 16 -7.79 -13.79 4.15
CA GLY A 16 -7.48 -12.64 3.30
C GLY A 16 -6.02 -12.17 3.40
N GLY A 17 -5.49 -11.58 2.32
CA GLY A 17 -4.12 -11.09 2.30
C GLY A 17 -3.94 -9.74 3.03
N LYS A 18 -2.74 -9.17 2.94
CA LYS A 18 -2.44 -7.82 3.46
C LYS A 18 -2.79 -6.70 2.48
N GLY A 19 -3.06 -7.04 1.21
CA GLY A 19 -3.48 -6.07 0.20
C GLY A 19 -2.37 -5.24 -0.43
N VAL A 20 -1.09 -5.48 -0.11
CA VAL A 20 0.06 -4.70 -0.63
C VAL A 20 0.13 -4.75 -2.16
N ALA A 21 0.02 -5.93 -2.77
CA ALA A 21 0.05 -6.06 -4.23
C ALA A 21 -1.21 -5.44 -4.87
N THR A 22 -2.38 -5.63 -4.25
CA THR A 22 -3.64 -5.04 -4.73
C THR A 22 -3.61 -3.51 -4.65
N SER A 23 -3.03 -2.94 -3.59
CA SER A 23 -2.88 -1.50 -3.44
C SER A 23 -1.85 -0.93 -4.42
N ALA A 24 -0.76 -1.65 -4.71
CA ALA A 24 0.19 -1.27 -5.76
C ALA A 24 -0.50 -1.21 -7.14
N GLY A 25 -1.36 -2.19 -7.46
CA GLY A 25 -2.19 -2.15 -8.67
C GLY A 25 -3.14 -0.95 -8.69
N GLN A 26 -3.74 -0.61 -7.55
CA GLN A 26 -4.54 0.61 -7.42
C GLN A 26 -3.70 1.87 -7.64
N LEU A 27 -2.50 1.96 -7.07
CA LEU A 27 -1.59 3.09 -7.30
C LEU A 27 -1.29 3.22 -8.79
N LEU A 28 -0.91 2.14 -9.47
CA LEU A 28 -0.60 2.17 -10.91
C LEU A 28 -1.80 2.62 -11.76
N ALA A 29 -3.00 2.19 -11.39
CA ALA A 29 -4.23 2.57 -12.08
C ALA A 29 -4.60 4.05 -11.84
N THR A 30 -4.31 4.60 -10.67
CA THR A 30 -4.74 5.95 -10.28
C THR A 30 -3.66 7.03 -10.43
N LEU A 31 -2.38 6.64 -10.38
CA LEU A 31 -1.21 7.51 -10.35
C LEU A 31 0.01 6.87 -11.04
N PRO A 32 -0.05 6.52 -12.33
CA PRO A 32 1.01 5.78 -13.03
C PRO A 32 2.34 6.52 -13.06
N ALA A 33 2.33 7.85 -13.17
CA ALA A 33 3.54 8.67 -13.20
C ALA A 33 4.33 8.59 -11.89
N PHE A 34 3.66 8.29 -10.77
CA PHE A 34 4.28 8.13 -9.46
C PHE A 34 4.68 6.68 -9.15
N ALA A 35 4.13 5.69 -9.87
CA ALA A 35 4.38 4.27 -9.60
C ALA A 35 5.86 3.88 -9.61
N PRO A 36 6.71 4.37 -10.53
CA PRO A 36 8.14 4.11 -10.47
C PRO A 36 8.80 4.64 -9.18
N PHE A 37 8.39 5.83 -8.72
CA PHE A 37 8.91 6.41 -7.48
C PHE A 37 8.52 5.58 -6.26
N GLU A 38 7.26 5.14 -6.18
CA GLU A 38 6.82 4.27 -5.09
C GLU A 38 7.56 2.92 -5.10
N ALA A 39 7.75 2.32 -6.27
CA ALA A 39 8.50 1.06 -6.41
C ALA A 39 9.94 1.22 -5.92
N VAL A 40 10.63 2.31 -6.30
CA VAL A 40 11.98 2.61 -5.80
C VAL A 40 11.99 2.77 -4.29
N VAL A 41 11.02 3.50 -3.71
CA VAL A 41 10.88 3.66 -2.25
C VAL A 41 10.69 2.30 -1.56
N GLY A 42 9.84 1.43 -2.11
CA GLY A 42 9.60 0.09 -1.57
C GLY A 42 10.85 -0.79 -1.61
N VAL A 43 11.53 -0.84 -2.75
CA VAL A 43 12.75 -1.65 -2.93
C VAL A 43 13.88 -1.14 -2.03
N THR A 44 14.14 0.17 -2.03
CA THR A 44 15.19 0.79 -1.20
C THR A 44 14.92 0.60 0.28
N THR A 45 13.69 0.84 0.75
CA THR A 45 13.32 0.59 2.15
C THR A 45 13.50 -0.88 2.50
N GLY A 46 13.02 -1.78 1.65
CA GLY A 46 13.19 -3.22 1.83
C GLY A 46 14.66 -3.65 1.88
N ALA A 47 15.55 -3.03 1.11
CA ALA A 47 16.98 -3.31 1.13
C ALA A 47 17.69 -2.75 2.37
N LEU A 48 17.23 -1.60 2.89
CA LEU A 48 17.82 -0.91 4.04
C LEU A 48 17.39 -1.50 5.39
N VAL A 49 16.24 -2.18 5.46
CA VAL A 49 15.83 -2.88 6.69
C VAL A 49 16.79 -4.05 6.96
N ARG A 50 17.53 -3.96 8.08
CA ARG A 50 18.55 -4.92 8.46
C ARG A 50 18.01 -6.36 8.46
N PRO A 51 18.71 -7.32 7.82
CA PRO A 51 18.28 -8.72 7.73
C PRO A 51 18.16 -9.48 9.06
N GLY A 52 18.69 -8.94 10.16
CA GLY A 52 18.70 -9.61 11.48
C GLY A 52 17.47 -9.39 12.38
N ARG A 53 16.43 -8.69 11.93
CA ARG A 53 15.15 -8.56 12.67
C ARG A 53 14.02 -9.23 11.88
N PRO A 54 13.83 -10.55 12.01
CA PRO A 54 12.70 -11.24 11.40
C PRO A 54 11.39 -10.61 11.90
N GLY A 55 10.42 -10.41 11.00
CA GLY A 55 9.09 -9.92 11.38
C GLY A 55 8.87 -8.41 11.38
N ARG A 56 9.76 -7.57 10.84
CA ARG A 56 9.54 -6.10 10.72
C ARG A 56 9.80 -5.48 9.35
N ARG A 57 10.31 -6.26 8.39
CA ARG A 57 10.69 -5.76 7.06
C ARG A 57 9.47 -5.41 6.21
N ALA A 58 8.50 -6.32 6.11
CA ALA A 58 7.29 -6.09 5.33
C ALA A 58 6.47 -4.93 5.91
N LEU A 59 6.38 -4.83 7.24
CA LEU A 59 5.71 -3.73 7.92
C LEU A 59 6.42 -2.39 7.64
N ALA A 60 7.73 -2.33 7.86
CA ALA A 60 8.49 -1.10 7.67
C ALA A 60 8.41 -0.60 6.22
N THR A 61 8.62 -1.50 5.25
CA THR A 61 8.47 -1.19 3.83
C THR A 61 7.06 -0.68 3.51
N THR A 62 6.03 -1.32 4.06
CA THR A 62 4.63 -0.93 3.81
C THR A 62 4.30 0.42 4.43
N VAL A 63 4.77 0.72 5.65
CA VAL A 63 4.57 2.02 6.30
C VAL A 63 5.19 3.13 5.45
N VAL A 64 6.43 2.94 4.99
CA VAL A 64 7.12 3.94 4.18
C VAL A 64 6.45 4.10 2.81
N ALA A 65 6.06 2.99 2.16
CA ALA A 65 5.33 3.03 0.89
C ALA A 65 3.98 3.75 1.03
N CYS A 66 3.20 3.46 2.08
CA CYS A 66 1.94 4.16 2.35
C CYS A 66 2.14 5.66 2.58
N ALA A 67 3.16 6.05 3.36
CA ALA A 67 3.47 7.45 3.59
C ALA A 67 3.90 8.16 2.30
N ALA A 68 4.74 7.51 1.48
CA ALA A 68 5.17 8.01 0.19
C ALA A 68 3.99 8.17 -0.79
N TRP A 69 3.09 7.19 -0.86
CA TRP A 69 1.91 7.26 -1.71
C TRP A 69 0.95 8.36 -1.26
N ILE A 70 0.64 8.47 0.04
CA ILE A 70 -0.20 9.54 0.56
C ILE A 70 0.43 10.90 0.25
N GLY A 71 1.71 11.09 0.57
CA GLY A 71 2.45 12.32 0.26
C GLY A 71 2.45 12.64 -1.23
N GLY A 72 2.78 11.67 -2.08
CA GLY A 72 2.77 11.79 -3.54
C GLY A 72 1.40 12.18 -4.07
N SER A 73 0.33 11.55 -3.58
CA SER A 73 -1.05 11.86 -3.97
C SER A 73 -1.48 13.27 -3.57
N ILE A 74 -1.07 13.75 -2.39
CA ILE A 74 -1.33 15.12 -1.95
C ILE A 74 -0.57 16.11 -2.83
N VAL A 75 0.70 15.85 -3.13
CA VAL A 75 1.52 16.71 -4.00
C VAL A 75 0.92 16.77 -5.40
N TRP A 76 0.57 15.62 -6.00
CA TRP A 76 -0.03 15.57 -7.33
C TRP A 76 -1.36 16.33 -7.40
N TRP A 77 -2.22 16.16 -6.39
CA TRP A 77 -3.49 16.89 -6.31
C TRP A 77 -3.27 18.40 -6.14
N ARG A 78 -2.46 18.82 -5.16
CA ARG A 78 -2.27 20.25 -4.87
C ARG A 78 -1.54 21.00 -5.96
N ARG A 79 -0.64 20.33 -6.68
CA ARG A 79 0.16 20.92 -7.76
C ARG A 79 -0.45 20.68 -9.15
N ARG A 80 -1.58 19.96 -9.23
CA ARG A 80 -2.25 19.55 -10.49
C ARG A 80 -1.27 18.95 -11.51
N LEU A 81 -0.40 18.06 -11.04
CA LEU A 81 0.62 17.44 -11.88
C LEU A 81 -0.03 16.49 -12.91
N PRO A 82 0.54 16.34 -14.11
CA PRO A 82 0.01 15.43 -15.11
C PRO A 82 0.08 13.97 -14.60
N ASN A 83 -1.03 13.25 -14.81
CA ASN A 83 -1.21 11.90 -14.27
C ASN A 83 -0.88 10.77 -15.26
N GLY A 84 -0.28 11.08 -16.42
CA GLY A 84 0.04 10.10 -17.47
C GLY A 84 -1.17 9.52 -18.22
N TRP A 85 -2.30 9.25 -17.54
CA TRP A 85 -3.55 8.76 -18.12
C TRP A 85 -4.54 9.86 -18.55
N GLY A 86 -4.14 11.13 -18.52
CA GLY A 86 -4.99 12.26 -18.92
C GLY A 86 -6.10 12.64 -17.92
N VAL A 87 -6.32 11.85 -16.87
CA VAL A 87 -7.27 12.18 -15.80
C VAL A 87 -6.67 13.21 -14.84
N GLU A 88 -7.34 14.34 -14.63
CA GLU A 88 -6.88 15.38 -13.69
C GLU A 88 -6.87 14.86 -12.24
N PRO A 89 -5.78 15.06 -11.47
CA PRO A 89 -5.74 14.66 -10.07
C PRO A 89 -6.71 15.50 -9.24
N THR A 90 -7.70 14.85 -8.64
CA THR A 90 -8.66 15.50 -7.73
C THR A 90 -8.40 15.11 -6.28
N GLY A 91 -9.14 15.72 -5.34
CA GLY A 91 -9.09 15.35 -3.92
C GLY A 91 -9.50 13.90 -3.64
N ALA A 92 -10.12 13.21 -4.60
CA ALA A 92 -10.39 11.78 -4.49
C ALA A 92 -9.10 10.93 -4.42
N LEU A 93 -8.01 11.40 -5.04
CA LEU A 93 -6.73 10.69 -5.06
C LEU A 93 -6.13 10.50 -3.64
N PRO A 94 -5.93 11.57 -2.83
CA PRO A 94 -5.45 11.41 -1.46
C PRO A 94 -6.48 10.71 -0.54
N LEU A 95 -7.78 10.88 -0.76
CA LEU A 95 -8.78 10.14 0.01
C LEU A 95 -8.69 8.63 -0.26
N ALA A 96 -8.52 8.23 -1.52
CA ALA A 96 -8.40 6.84 -1.90
C ALA A 96 -7.10 6.20 -1.42
N SER A 97 -5.98 6.94 -1.44
CA SER A 97 -4.69 6.45 -0.90
C SER A 97 -4.79 6.26 0.61
N VAL A 98 -5.30 7.24 1.36
CA VAL A 98 -5.52 7.11 2.82
C VAL A 98 -6.42 5.93 3.16
N ALA A 99 -7.57 5.79 2.50
CA ALA A 99 -8.49 4.69 2.75
C ALA A 99 -7.85 3.32 2.47
N SER A 100 -7.05 3.22 1.41
CA SER A 100 -6.40 1.96 1.04
C SER A 100 -5.25 1.64 1.98
N SER A 101 -4.44 2.63 2.35
CA SER A 101 -3.39 2.49 3.36
C SER A 101 -3.94 2.08 4.72
N ALA A 102 -5.09 2.61 5.14
CA ALA A 102 -5.75 2.21 6.38
C ALA A 102 -6.16 0.73 6.37
N VAL A 103 -6.71 0.25 5.25
CA VAL A 103 -7.08 -1.17 5.06
C VAL A 103 -5.85 -2.08 5.05
N VAL A 104 -4.76 -1.67 4.38
CA VAL A 104 -3.51 -2.46 4.40
C VAL A 104 -2.94 -2.48 5.83
N MET A 105 -2.90 -1.33 6.51
CA MET A 105 -2.34 -1.23 7.86
C MET A 105 -3.12 -2.03 8.89
N SER A 106 -4.46 -2.08 8.79
CA SER A 106 -5.29 -2.89 9.69
C SER A 106 -4.93 -4.38 9.61
N ARG A 107 -4.51 -4.87 8.43
CA ARG A 107 -4.09 -6.27 8.25
C ARG A 107 -2.75 -6.55 8.92
N PHE A 108 -1.79 -5.64 8.81
CA PHE A 108 -0.54 -5.75 9.56
C PHE A 108 -0.79 -5.70 11.07
N TRP A 109 -1.67 -4.81 11.53
CA TRP A 109 -2.06 -4.72 12.93
C TRP A 109 -2.69 -6.00 13.47
N HIS A 110 -3.58 -6.64 12.69
CA HIS A 110 -4.13 -7.96 13.03
C HIS A 110 -3.03 -9.04 13.10
N SER A 111 -2.11 -9.09 12.13
CA SER A 111 -0.99 -10.04 12.19
C SER A 111 -0.14 -9.86 13.46
N ILE A 112 0.16 -8.61 13.83
CA ILE A 112 0.93 -8.30 15.04
C ILE A 112 0.18 -8.73 16.30
N ARG A 113 -1.13 -8.46 16.37
CA ARG A 113 -1.98 -8.88 17.50
C ARG A 113 -2.07 -10.40 17.63
N ASP A 114 -2.09 -11.11 16.50
CA ASP A 114 -2.15 -12.57 16.44
C ASP A 114 -0.76 -13.22 16.67
N GLY A 115 0.30 -12.42 16.87
CA GLY A 115 1.67 -12.91 17.03
C GLY A 115 2.28 -13.51 15.75
N LEU A 116 1.68 -13.22 14.59
CA LEU A 116 2.13 -13.70 13.29
C LEU A 116 3.26 -12.83 12.75
N PRO A 117 4.21 -13.41 11.97
CA PRO A 117 5.21 -12.65 11.23
C PRO A 117 4.57 -11.57 10.33
N ASP A 118 5.28 -10.46 10.12
CA ASP A 118 4.78 -9.36 9.30
C ASP A 118 4.70 -9.69 7.81
N ASP A 119 5.45 -10.68 7.34
CA ASP A 119 5.44 -11.27 6.01
C ASP A 119 4.49 -12.49 5.91
N TYR A 120 3.80 -12.85 6.99
CA TYR A 120 2.80 -13.93 6.97
C TYR A 120 1.77 -13.71 5.86
N ALA A 121 1.71 -14.64 4.93
CA ALA A 121 0.66 -14.73 3.92
C ALA A 121 -0.13 -16.03 4.19
N PRO A 122 -1.45 -15.96 4.41
CA PRO A 122 -2.24 -17.19 4.52
C PRO A 122 -2.12 -17.97 3.21
N GLU A 123 -1.91 -19.28 3.29
CA GLU A 123 -1.95 -20.18 2.14
C GLU A 123 -3.32 -20.02 1.47
N ALA A 124 -3.29 -19.75 0.16
CA ALA A 124 -4.48 -19.45 -0.65
C ALA A 124 -5.27 -20.72 -0.99
#